data_AF-A0A1L9GY81-F1
#
_entry.id   AF-A0A1L9GY81-F1
#
_cell.length_a   1.000
_cell.length_b   1.000
_cell.length_c   1.000
_cell.angle_alpha   90.00
_cell.angle_beta   90.00
_cell.angle_gamma   90.00
#
_symmetry.space_group_name_H-M   'P 1'
#
loop_
_entity.id
_entity.type
_entity.pdbx_description
1 polymer ?
#
loop_
_entity_poly.entity_id
_entity_poly.type
_entity_poly.pdbx_seq_one_letter_code
_entity_poly.pdbx_strand_id
1 'polypeptide(L)'
;MALRTQKTGGRQIPWTLEELSTGLAKFYADKGHYPTGPEVDTFPYLPSARSIERRFGGIIKLRQTLKLNSQSDFRTGQHSTRRAHLINQRSNKTENTVNDFLVEKFGKEFVHREYFFVDDKRTRADFFVYDKNGGFCVDVFYPGTKRNLQGCLNSKLNKYTSEYMRQYPVIFLQMNKGINQGILDTLVQNKKKLLGADQHLMAWESFTEFCHGRKRLSLGK
;
A
#
# COMPACT_ATOMS: atom_id res chain seq x y z
N MET A 1 30.21 -16.68 19.58
CA MET A 1 30.65 -15.29 19.36
C MET A 1 29.63 -14.33 19.95
N ALA A 2 30.06 -13.15 20.41
CA ALA A 2 29.17 -12.16 21.00
C ALA A 2 28.28 -11.49 19.95
N LEU A 3 27.00 -11.27 20.29
CA LEU A 3 26.07 -10.53 19.44
C LEU A 3 26.44 -9.05 19.43
N ARG A 4 26.82 -8.54 18.27
CA ARG A 4 27.07 -7.11 18.07
C ARG A 4 25.74 -6.36 18.03
N THR A 5 25.63 -5.28 18.80
CA THR A 5 24.49 -4.37 18.76
C THR A 5 24.76 -3.17 17.85
N GLN A 6 23.72 -2.74 17.15
CA GLN A 6 23.75 -1.51 16.38
C GLN A 6 23.83 -0.32 17.34
N LYS A 7 24.85 0.53 17.17
CA LYS A 7 24.94 1.83 17.87
C LYS A 7 24.20 2.90 17.06
N THR A 8 23.69 3.93 17.71
CA THR A 8 23.10 5.11 17.06
C THR A 8 24.13 6.25 17.02
N GLY A 9 24.45 6.76 15.84
CA GLY A 9 25.40 7.87 15.64
C GLY A 9 26.88 7.46 15.57
N GLY A 10 27.70 8.32 14.96
CA GLY A 10 29.16 8.18 14.88
C GLY A 10 29.70 7.31 13.74
N ARG A 11 31.02 7.36 13.52
CA ARG A 11 31.74 6.56 12.51
C ARG A 11 31.91 5.14 13.03
N GLN A 12 31.07 4.22 12.58
CA GLN A 12 31.10 2.84 13.05
C GLN A 12 32.14 2.00 12.32
N ILE A 13 32.76 1.08 13.07
CA ILE A 13 33.58 0.02 12.51
C ILE A 13 32.72 -0.78 11.51
N PRO A 14 33.23 -1.11 10.32
CA PRO A 14 32.63 -2.09 9.42
C PRO A 14 32.02 -3.29 10.16
N TRP A 15 30.85 -3.75 9.73
CA TRP A 15 30.35 -5.05 10.14
C TRP A 15 31.10 -6.14 9.37
N THR A 16 31.48 -7.21 10.06
CA THR A 16 32.13 -8.37 9.42
C THR A 16 31.08 -9.40 8.98
N LEU A 17 31.50 -10.32 8.10
CA LEU A 17 30.63 -11.38 7.61
C LEU A 17 30.22 -12.34 8.75
N GLU A 18 31.08 -12.56 9.73
CA GLU A 18 30.83 -13.41 10.90
C GLU A 18 29.83 -12.77 11.87
N GLU A 19 29.95 -11.47 12.13
CA GLU A 19 28.99 -10.71 12.95
C GLU A 19 27.60 -10.73 12.29
N LEU A 20 27.54 -10.55 10.98
CA LEU A 20 26.32 -10.63 10.20
C LEU A 20 25.71 -12.03 10.23
N SER A 21 26.53 -13.08 10.09
CA SER A 21 26.08 -14.47 10.20
C SER A 21 25.45 -14.74 11.57
N THR A 22 26.10 -14.27 12.64
CA THR A 22 25.60 -14.42 14.02
C THR A 22 24.28 -13.66 14.24
N GLY A 23 24.18 -12.43 13.76
CA GLY A 23 22.95 -11.63 13.84
C GLY A 23 21.79 -12.23 13.03
N LEU A 24 22.07 -12.75 11.83
CA LEU A 24 21.10 -13.44 10.99
C LEU A 24 20.62 -14.76 11.62
N ALA A 25 21.53 -15.53 12.23
CA ALA A 25 21.19 -16.75 12.96
C ALA A 25 20.28 -16.45 14.16
N LYS A 26 20.56 -15.38 14.92
CA LYS A 26 19.69 -14.93 16.02
C LYS A 26 18.31 -14.53 15.51
N PHE A 27 18.24 -13.76 14.43
CA PHE A 27 16.95 -13.39 13.84
C PHE A 27 16.14 -14.63 13.41
N TYR A 28 16.81 -15.59 12.77
CA TYR A 28 16.16 -16.84 12.35
C TYR A 28 15.67 -17.66 13.54
N ALA A 29 16.45 -17.77 14.61
CA ALA A 29 16.02 -18.43 15.84
C ALA A 29 14.79 -17.74 16.47
N ASP A 30 14.73 -16.42 16.42
CA ASP A 30 13.65 -15.64 17.04
C ASP A 30 12.36 -15.60 16.20
N LYS A 31 12.48 -15.62 14.87
CA LYS A 31 11.36 -15.36 13.94
C LYS A 31 11.04 -16.53 13.02
N GLY A 32 11.88 -17.56 12.96
CA GLY A 32 11.72 -18.73 12.08
C GLY A 32 11.95 -18.44 10.59
N HIS A 33 12.45 -17.26 10.22
CA HIS A 33 12.79 -16.88 8.84
C HIS A 33 13.92 -15.85 8.82
N TYR A 34 14.56 -15.62 7.67
CA TYR A 34 15.55 -14.54 7.52
C TYR A 34 14.89 -13.17 7.32
N PRO A 35 15.54 -12.08 7.78
CA PRO A 35 14.93 -10.74 7.81
C PRO A 35 14.86 -10.11 6.42
N THR A 36 13.72 -9.52 6.09
CA THR A 36 13.55 -8.62 4.94
C THR A 36 14.28 -7.28 5.16
N GLY A 37 14.49 -6.48 4.11
CA GLY A 37 15.17 -5.18 4.22
C GLY A 37 14.63 -4.28 5.34
N PRO A 38 13.30 -4.09 5.48
CA PRO A 38 12.75 -3.31 6.59
C PRO A 38 12.97 -3.94 7.97
N GLU A 39 12.92 -5.27 8.08
CA GLU A 39 13.13 -5.96 9.35
C GLU A 39 14.58 -5.85 9.83
N VAL A 40 15.53 -5.85 8.88
CA VAL A 40 16.94 -5.55 9.14
C VAL A 40 17.09 -4.18 9.78
N ASP A 41 16.41 -3.15 9.25
CA ASP A 41 16.49 -1.79 9.79
C ASP A 41 15.91 -1.67 11.21
N THR A 42 15.04 -2.59 11.62
CA THR A 42 14.41 -2.61 12.95
C THR A 42 15.06 -3.57 13.94
N PHE A 43 15.99 -4.42 13.50
CA PHE A 43 16.55 -5.48 14.35
C PHE A 43 17.86 -5.04 15.02
N PRO A 44 17.94 -5.02 16.36
CA PRO A 44 19.09 -4.43 17.07
C PRO A 44 20.45 -5.08 16.80
N TYR A 45 20.47 -6.34 16.34
CA TYR A 45 21.69 -7.11 16.12
C TYR A 45 22.11 -7.19 14.65
N LEU A 46 21.56 -6.32 13.81
CA LEU A 46 21.96 -6.17 12.42
C LEU A 46 22.23 -4.69 12.09
N PRO A 47 23.11 -4.39 11.13
CA PRO A 47 23.25 -3.04 10.61
C PRO A 47 22.07 -2.69 9.72
N SER A 48 21.90 -1.39 9.42
CA SER A 48 20.88 -0.95 8.47
C SER A 48 21.01 -1.61 7.10
N ALA A 49 19.88 -1.80 6.42
CA ALA A 49 19.80 -2.41 5.10
C ALA A 49 20.72 -1.69 4.08
N ARG A 50 20.81 -0.36 4.17
CA ARG A 50 21.70 0.46 3.33
C ARG A 50 23.19 0.18 3.60
N SER A 51 23.55 -0.12 4.85
CA SER A 51 24.93 -0.51 5.19
C SER A 51 25.28 -1.88 4.61
N ILE A 52 24.34 -2.82 4.64
CA ILE A 52 24.47 -4.13 4.01
C ILE A 52 24.58 -3.98 2.49
N GLU A 53 23.74 -3.15 1.89
CA GLU A 53 23.76 -2.87 0.45
C GLU A 53 25.12 -2.35 -0.01
N ARG A 54 25.65 -1.31 0.64
CA ARG A 54 26.91 -0.68 0.25
C ARG A 54 28.13 -1.61 0.33
N ARG A 55 28.17 -2.51 1.33
CA ARG A 55 29.34 -3.36 1.58
C ARG A 55 29.23 -4.76 0.98
N PHE A 56 28.02 -5.32 0.97
CA PHE A 56 27.77 -6.72 0.64
C PHE A 56 26.86 -6.88 -0.58
N GLY A 57 26.45 -5.79 -1.23
CA GLY A 57 25.58 -5.82 -2.41
C GLY A 57 24.13 -6.20 -2.11
N GLY A 58 23.71 -6.08 -0.85
CA GLY A 58 22.32 -6.24 -0.41
C GLY A 58 22.07 -7.55 0.34
N ILE A 59 20.90 -7.63 0.98
CA ILE A 59 20.53 -8.76 1.85
C ILE A 59 20.46 -10.09 1.08
N ILE A 60 20.08 -10.05 -0.20
CA ILE A 60 19.99 -11.23 -1.08
C ILE A 60 21.39 -11.78 -1.34
N LYS A 61 22.33 -10.91 -1.78
CA LYS A 61 23.71 -11.30 -2.06
C LYS A 61 24.42 -11.79 -0.80
N LEU A 62 24.18 -11.14 0.34
CA LEU A 62 24.71 -11.58 1.64
C LEU A 62 24.27 -13.02 1.99
N ARG A 63 22.99 -13.36 1.80
CA ARG A 63 22.49 -14.74 2.04
C ARG A 63 23.13 -15.77 1.11
N GLN A 64 23.31 -15.40 -0.16
CA GLN A 64 24.00 -16.26 -1.14
C GLN A 64 25.46 -16.50 -0.73
N THR A 65 26.18 -15.45 -0.32
CA THR A 65 27.56 -15.56 0.15
C THR A 65 27.68 -16.44 1.39
N LEU A 66 26.72 -16.35 2.31
CA LEU A 66 26.65 -17.16 3.53
C LEU A 66 26.07 -18.57 3.30
N LYS A 67 25.72 -18.94 2.05
CA LYS A 67 25.09 -20.22 1.70
C LYS A 67 23.85 -20.54 2.54
N LEU A 68 23.09 -19.51 2.92
CA LEU A 68 21.87 -19.64 3.72
C LEU A 68 20.72 -20.04 2.78
N ASN A 69 20.50 -21.35 2.66
CA ASN A 69 19.64 -21.98 1.64
C ASN A 69 18.14 -21.72 1.77
N SER A 70 17.66 -20.94 2.76
CA SER A 70 16.22 -20.64 2.84
C SER A 70 15.87 -19.40 2.00
N GLN A 71 15.03 -19.60 0.98
CA GLN A 71 14.41 -18.60 0.10
C GLN A 71 15.23 -17.30 -0.06
N SER A 72 16.15 -17.34 -1.02
CA SER A 72 17.04 -16.24 -1.41
C SER A 72 16.29 -14.97 -1.81
N ASP A 73 15.03 -15.08 -2.25
CA ASP A 73 14.21 -13.94 -2.65
C ASP A 73 12.74 -14.12 -2.24
N PHE A 74 12.28 -13.27 -1.31
CA PHE A 74 10.86 -13.20 -0.92
C PHE A 74 9.96 -12.55 -1.98
N ARG A 75 10.52 -12.09 -3.11
CA ARG A 75 9.79 -11.53 -4.25
C ARG A 75 9.41 -12.59 -5.29
N THR A 76 9.96 -13.80 -5.21
CA THR A 76 9.71 -14.90 -6.15
C THR A 76 9.20 -16.17 -5.45
N GLY A 77 8.51 -17.05 -6.19
CA GLY A 77 8.02 -18.33 -5.68
C GLY A 77 6.78 -18.29 -4.79
N GLN A 78 6.56 -19.37 -4.01
CA GLN A 78 5.35 -19.64 -3.21
C GLN A 78 4.99 -18.49 -2.22
N HIS A 79 5.98 -17.75 -1.73
CA HIS A 79 5.77 -16.60 -0.84
C HIS A 79 5.09 -15.42 -1.56
N SER A 80 5.46 -15.18 -2.82
CA SER A 80 4.83 -14.17 -3.69
C SER A 80 3.40 -14.57 -4.04
N THR A 81 3.18 -15.84 -4.37
CA THR A 81 1.86 -16.41 -4.66
C THR A 81 0.92 -16.31 -3.44
N ARG A 82 1.37 -16.72 -2.25
CA ARG A 82 0.58 -16.61 -1.01
C ARG A 82 0.25 -15.17 -0.65
N ARG A 83 1.21 -14.25 -0.83
CA ARG A 83 0.98 -12.81 -0.62
C ARG A 83 -0.04 -12.25 -1.63
N ALA A 84 0.06 -12.60 -2.90
CA ALA A 84 -0.89 -12.19 -3.93
C ALA A 84 -2.30 -12.72 -3.64
N HIS A 85 -2.44 -13.98 -3.23
CA HIS A 85 -3.73 -14.54 -2.81
C HIS A 85 -4.34 -13.80 -1.62
N LEU A 86 -3.55 -13.52 -0.57
CA LEU A 86 -4.02 -12.77 0.59
C LEU A 86 -4.41 -11.33 0.24
N ILE A 87 -3.67 -10.67 -0.67
CA ILE A 87 -4.01 -9.34 -1.17
C ILE A 87 -5.32 -9.38 -1.95
N ASN A 88 -5.50 -10.36 -2.85
CA ASN A 88 -6.71 -10.49 -3.66
C ASN A 88 -7.95 -10.79 -2.80
N GLN A 89 -7.82 -11.69 -1.83
CA GLN A 89 -8.93 -12.01 -0.91
C GLN A 89 -9.32 -10.79 -0.05
N ARG A 90 -8.32 -10.00 0.39
CA ARG A 90 -8.56 -8.75 1.10
C ARG A 90 -9.17 -7.68 0.19
N SER A 91 -8.72 -7.55 -1.06
CA SER A 91 -9.28 -6.60 -2.04
C SER A 91 -10.75 -6.89 -2.26
N ASN A 92 -11.11 -8.15 -2.53
CA ASN A 92 -12.49 -8.55 -2.74
C ASN A 92 -13.38 -8.24 -1.53
N LYS A 93 -12.92 -8.56 -0.31
CA LYS A 93 -13.69 -8.24 0.91
C LYS A 93 -13.84 -6.73 1.11
N THR A 94 -12.79 -5.99 0.78
CA THR A 94 -12.75 -4.54 0.91
C THR A 94 -13.73 -3.89 -0.06
N GLU A 95 -13.68 -4.27 -1.34
CA GLU A 95 -14.61 -3.78 -2.37
C GLU A 95 -16.06 -4.12 -2.03
N ASN A 96 -16.34 -5.33 -1.52
CA ASN A 96 -17.70 -5.67 -1.07
C ASN A 96 -18.18 -4.75 0.06
N THR A 97 -17.31 -4.45 1.04
CA THR A 97 -17.66 -3.53 2.13
C THR A 97 -18.03 -2.13 1.60
N VAL A 98 -17.27 -1.63 0.63
CA VAL A 98 -17.55 -0.33 0.00
C VAL A 98 -18.84 -0.39 -0.83
N ASN A 99 -19.02 -1.47 -1.60
CA ASN A 99 -20.21 -1.69 -2.41
C ASN A 99 -21.49 -1.67 -1.55
N ASP A 100 -21.50 -2.44 -0.47
CA ASP A 100 -22.69 -2.60 0.37
C ASP A 100 -23.07 -1.25 1.01
N PHE A 101 -22.09 -0.51 1.52
CA PHE A 101 -22.30 0.85 2.03
C PHE A 101 -22.83 1.81 0.96
N LEU A 102 -22.23 1.81 -0.23
CA LEU A 102 -22.65 2.69 -1.32
C LEU A 102 -24.07 2.36 -1.78
N VAL A 103 -24.41 1.08 -1.92
CA VAL A 103 -25.75 0.61 -2.32
C VAL A 103 -26.78 1.00 -1.26
N GLU A 104 -26.47 0.82 0.02
CA GLU A 104 -27.34 1.24 1.12
C GLU A 104 -27.59 2.76 1.08
N LYS A 105 -26.53 3.54 0.87
CA LYS A 105 -26.61 5.00 0.90
C LYS A 105 -27.26 5.62 -0.33
N PHE A 106 -26.93 5.13 -1.52
CA PHE A 106 -27.33 5.76 -2.79
C PHE A 106 -28.42 4.99 -3.54
N GLY A 107 -28.58 3.69 -3.28
CA GLY A 107 -29.44 2.80 -4.05
C GLY A 107 -28.65 2.03 -5.11
N LYS A 108 -29.01 0.76 -5.34
CA LYS A 108 -28.28 -0.14 -6.25
C LYS A 108 -28.26 0.36 -7.68
N GLU A 109 -29.33 1.03 -8.09
CA GLU A 109 -29.54 1.59 -9.43
C GLU A 109 -28.58 2.74 -9.74
N PHE A 110 -28.01 3.35 -8.70
CA PHE A 110 -27.13 4.50 -8.79
C PHE A 110 -25.66 4.18 -8.48
N VAL A 111 -25.34 2.90 -8.26
CA VAL A 111 -23.99 2.43 -7.94
C VAL A 111 -23.54 1.42 -8.98
N HIS A 112 -22.55 1.81 -9.79
CA HIS A 112 -22.00 0.98 -10.85
C HIS A 112 -20.62 0.48 -10.45
N ARG A 113 -20.43 -0.84 -10.54
CA ARG A 113 -19.12 -1.47 -10.37
C ARG A 113 -18.35 -1.41 -11.70
N GLU A 114 -17.03 -1.27 -11.61
CA GLU A 114 -16.13 -1.25 -12.77
C GLU A 114 -16.52 -0.23 -13.84
N TYR A 115 -16.60 1.05 -13.50
CA TYR A 115 -16.97 2.10 -14.45
C TYR A 115 -15.85 2.38 -15.46
N PHE A 116 -16.10 2.14 -16.74
CA PHE A 116 -15.16 2.36 -17.83
C PHE A 116 -15.25 3.79 -18.37
N PHE A 117 -14.12 4.49 -18.45
CA PHE A 117 -14.07 5.83 -19.04
C PHE A 117 -13.98 5.80 -20.57
N VAL A 118 -13.43 4.71 -21.11
CA VAL A 118 -13.34 4.41 -22.55
C VAL A 118 -13.50 2.90 -22.75
N ASP A 119 -13.83 2.48 -23.97
CA ASP A 119 -14.02 1.07 -24.34
C ASP A 119 -12.69 0.32 -24.57
N ASP A 120 -11.77 0.41 -23.59
CA ASP A 120 -10.45 -0.25 -23.64
C ASP A 120 -10.28 -1.36 -22.58
N LYS A 121 -11.33 -1.56 -21.76
CA LYS A 121 -11.40 -2.49 -20.61
C LYS A 121 -10.35 -2.28 -19.50
N ARG A 122 -9.41 -1.34 -19.64
CA ARG A 122 -8.30 -1.10 -18.72
C ARG A 122 -8.51 0.17 -17.90
N THR A 123 -9.17 1.13 -18.51
CA THR A 123 -9.37 2.48 -17.99
C THR A 123 -10.69 2.53 -17.24
N ARG A 124 -10.65 2.07 -15.98
CA ARG A 124 -11.85 1.95 -15.15
C ARG A 124 -11.67 2.41 -13.71
N ALA A 125 -12.71 2.94 -13.08
CA ALA A 125 -12.79 3.07 -11.62
C ALA A 125 -13.43 1.82 -11.01
N ASP A 126 -13.22 1.56 -9.71
CA ASP A 126 -13.81 0.40 -9.06
C ASP A 126 -15.32 0.60 -8.87
N PHE A 127 -15.71 1.84 -8.56
CA PHE A 127 -17.11 2.26 -8.49
C PHE A 127 -17.34 3.61 -9.17
N PHE A 128 -18.54 3.78 -9.69
CA PHE A 128 -19.13 5.06 -10.03
C PHE A 128 -20.46 5.20 -9.32
N VAL A 129 -20.69 6.37 -8.71
CA VAL A 129 -21.89 6.65 -7.93
C VAL A 129 -22.59 7.86 -8.53
N TYR A 130 -23.85 7.69 -8.91
CA TYR A 130 -24.72 8.80 -9.31
C TYR A 130 -25.33 9.47 -8.07
N ASP A 131 -25.18 10.79 -7.99
CA ASP A 131 -25.77 11.61 -6.94
C ASP A 131 -26.39 12.90 -7.53
N LYS A 132 -26.99 13.74 -6.68
CA LYS A 132 -27.58 15.02 -7.12
C LYS A 132 -26.55 16.03 -7.66
N ASN A 133 -25.26 15.77 -7.54
CA ASN A 133 -24.18 16.64 -8.00
C ASN A 133 -23.55 16.12 -9.30
N GLY A 134 -24.17 15.15 -9.97
CA GLY A 134 -23.70 14.57 -11.24
C GLY A 134 -22.89 13.27 -11.09
N GLY A 135 -22.47 12.92 -9.88
CA GLY A 135 -21.77 11.68 -9.56
C GLY A 135 -20.26 11.81 -9.33
N PHE A 136 -19.67 10.71 -8.88
CA PHE A 136 -18.24 10.62 -8.57
C PHE A 136 -17.72 9.19 -8.70
N CYS A 137 -16.41 9.06 -8.94
CA CYS A 137 -15.69 7.80 -9.01
C CYS A 137 -15.07 7.45 -7.66
N VAL A 138 -15.03 6.17 -7.34
CA VAL A 138 -14.27 5.63 -6.20
C VAL A 138 -13.29 4.58 -6.71
N ASP A 139 -12.02 4.75 -6.38
CA ASP A 139 -10.97 3.77 -6.64
C ASP A 139 -10.39 3.34 -5.28
N VAL A 140 -10.65 2.07 -4.94
CA VAL A 140 -10.43 1.47 -3.63
C VAL A 140 -9.07 0.79 -3.59
N PHE A 141 -8.34 0.99 -2.51
CA PHE A 141 -7.08 0.30 -2.31
C PHE A 141 -6.79 0.01 -0.84
N TYR A 142 -5.99 -1.03 -0.60
CA TYR A 142 -5.61 -1.47 0.73
C TYR A 142 -4.07 -1.46 0.89
N PRO A 143 -3.47 -0.35 1.32
CA PRO A 143 -2.05 -0.31 1.59
C PRO A 143 -1.72 -1.15 2.83
N GLY A 144 -0.81 -2.11 2.70
CA GLY A 144 -0.42 -2.98 3.84
C GLY A 144 0.26 -2.22 4.99
N THR A 145 0.93 -1.10 4.70
CA THR A 145 1.64 -0.26 5.67
C THR A 145 1.66 1.21 5.20
N LYS A 146 2.01 2.13 6.10
CA LYS A 146 2.24 3.56 5.75
C LYS A 146 3.31 3.75 4.66
N ARG A 147 4.32 2.86 4.60
CA ARG A 147 5.37 2.91 3.56
C ARG A 147 4.82 2.53 2.17
N ASN A 148 3.88 1.59 2.11
CA ASN A 148 3.28 1.15 0.85
C ASN A 148 2.19 2.10 0.35
N LEU A 149 1.55 2.86 1.25
CA LEU A 149 0.52 3.86 0.95
C LEU A 149 0.94 4.83 -0.17
N GLN A 150 2.14 5.40 -0.08
CA GLN A 150 2.64 6.35 -1.08
C GLN A 150 2.79 5.72 -2.45
N GLY A 151 3.27 4.47 -2.51
CA GLY A 151 3.39 3.71 -3.76
C GLY A 151 2.03 3.46 -4.40
N CYS A 152 1.06 2.97 -3.62
CA CYS A 152 -0.31 2.76 -4.08
C CYS A 152 -0.91 4.05 -4.64
N LEU A 153 -0.83 5.16 -3.89
CA LEU A 153 -1.36 6.44 -4.33
C LEU A 153 -0.68 6.94 -5.60
N ASN A 154 0.64 6.85 -5.72
CA ASN A 154 1.36 7.28 -6.92
C ASN A 154 0.92 6.49 -8.16
N SER A 155 0.72 5.17 -8.04
CA SER A 155 0.19 4.35 -9.13
C SER A 155 -1.19 4.82 -9.58
N LYS A 156 -2.08 5.18 -8.63
CA LYS A 156 -3.40 5.74 -8.96
C LYS A 156 -3.30 7.12 -9.61
N LEU A 157 -2.48 8.02 -9.06
CA LEU A 157 -2.23 9.33 -9.66
C LEU A 157 -1.61 9.26 -11.06
N ASN A 158 -0.91 8.18 -11.40
CA ASN A 158 -0.40 7.96 -12.75
C ASN A 158 -1.45 7.37 -13.68
N LYS A 159 -2.42 6.60 -13.16
CA LYS A 159 -3.57 6.09 -13.93
C LYS A 159 -4.49 7.24 -14.34
N TYR A 160 -4.83 8.13 -13.41
CA TYR A 160 -5.78 9.23 -13.64
C TYR A 160 -5.14 10.51 -14.21
N THR A 161 -4.17 10.36 -15.12
CA THR A 161 -3.53 11.51 -15.77
C THR A 161 -4.29 12.02 -16.99
N SER A 162 -4.98 11.13 -17.70
CA SER A 162 -5.66 11.45 -18.95
C SER A 162 -6.90 12.32 -18.73
N GLU A 163 -7.18 13.22 -19.67
CA GLU A 163 -8.30 14.16 -19.61
C GLU A 163 -9.66 13.48 -19.50
N TYR A 164 -9.89 12.41 -20.28
CA TYR A 164 -11.14 11.65 -20.23
C TYR A 164 -11.39 10.98 -18.86
N MET A 165 -10.37 10.77 -18.02
CA MET A 165 -10.56 10.26 -16.66
C MET A 165 -10.88 11.37 -15.63
N ARG A 166 -10.91 12.63 -16.05
CA ARG A 166 -11.20 13.80 -15.20
C ARG A 166 -12.62 14.33 -15.36
N GLN A 167 -13.47 13.61 -16.08
CA GLN A 167 -14.88 13.98 -16.28
C GLN A 167 -15.67 14.04 -14.97
N TYR A 168 -15.22 13.29 -13.95
CA TYR A 168 -15.87 13.22 -12.65
C TYR A 168 -14.83 13.29 -11.53
N PRO A 169 -15.21 13.80 -10.35
CA PRO A 169 -14.36 13.72 -9.17
C PRO A 169 -13.97 12.28 -8.85
N VAL A 170 -12.74 12.07 -8.43
CA VAL A 170 -12.19 10.74 -8.11
C VAL A 170 -11.76 10.70 -6.65
N ILE A 171 -12.31 9.73 -5.92
CA ILE A 171 -11.94 9.45 -4.54
C ILE A 171 -11.03 8.23 -4.53
N PHE A 172 -9.76 8.44 -4.16
CA PHE A 172 -8.84 7.37 -3.79
C PHE A 172 -9.14 6.94 -2.36
N LEU A 173 -9.86 5.83 -2.22
CA LEU A 173 -10.32 5.33 -0.92
C LEU A 173 -9.36 4.29 -0.36
N GLN A 174 -8.69 4.63 0.74
CA GLN A 174 -7.83 3.69 1.44
C GLN A 174 -8.60 3.01 2.59
N MET A 175 -8.48 1.68 2.70
CA MET A 175 -9.32 0.87 3.60
C MET A 175 -8.59 0.21 4.79
N ASN A 176 -7.29 0.44 4.95
CA ASN A 176 -6.53 -0.02 6.12
C ASN A 176 -6.86 0.80 7.37
N LYS A 177 -7.59 0.21 8.32
CA LYS A 177 -8.00 0.88 9.58
C LYS A 177 -6.85 1.49 10.41
N GLY A 178 -5.61 1.02 10.24
CA GLY A 178 -4.43 1.60 10.91
C GLY A 178 -3.92 2.91 10.28
N ILE A 179 -4.56 3.40 9.21
CA ILE A 179 -4.22 4.63 8.51
C ILE A 179 -5.45 5.53 8.48
N ASN A 180 -5.47 6.51 9.39
CA ASN A 180 -6.52 7.52 9.50
C ASN A 180 -6.28 8.72 8.56
N GLN A 181 -7.26 9.62 8.49
CA GLN A 181 -7.20 10.79 7.61
C GLN A 181 -5.99 11.70 7.89
N GLY A 182 -5.65 11.94 9.15
CA GLY A 182 -4.49 12.79 9.50
C GLY A 182 -3.15 12.26 8.95
N ILE A 183 -2.99 10.93 8.85
CA ILE A 183 -1.82 10.33 8.17
C ILE A 183 -1.84 10.61 6.67
N LEU A 184 -3.02 10.58 6.04
CA LEU A 184 -3.19 10.87 4.62
C LEU A 184 -2.90 12.34 4.31
N ASP A 185 -3.41 13.25 5.14
CA ASP A 185 -3.22 14.69 4.98
C ASP A 185 -1.73 15.04 5.09
N THR A 186 -1.04 14.49 6.10
CA THR A 186 0.41 14.63 6.25
C THR A 186 1.16 14.12 5.02
N LEU A 187 0.73 12.99 4.46
CA LEU A 187 1.36 12.43 3.26
C LEU A 187 1.16 13.31 2.03
N VAL A 188 -0.04 13.90 1.86
CA VAL A 188 -0.37 14.78 0.73
C VAL A 188 0.42 16.09 0.83
N GLN A 189 0.50 16.68 2.02
CA GLN A 189 1.28 17.91 2.26
C GLN A 189 2.76 17.76 1.90
N ASN A 190 3.34 16.59 2.18
CA ASN A 190 4.76 16.32 1.92
C ASN A 190 5.05 15.77 0.50
N LYS A 191 4.04 15.61 -0.35
CA LYS A 191 4.19 14.98 -1.66
C LYS A 191 4.58 16.00 -2.73
N LYS A 192 5.58 15.63 -3.55
CA LYS A 192 5.95 16.40 -4.76
C LYS A 192 4.85 16.43 -5.82
N LYS A 193 4.22 15.27 -6.07
CA LYS A 193 3.08 15.16 -7.01
C LYS A 193 1.79 15.36 -6.22
N LEU A 194 1.18 16.53 -6.34
CA LEU A 194 -0.06 16.88 -5.65
C LEU A 194 -1.27 16.12 -6.24
N LEU A 195 -2.36 16.11 -5.48
CA LEU A 195 -3.67 15.70 -5.99
C LEU A 195 -4.18 16.76 -6.98
N GLY A 196 -4.90 16.35 -8.03
CA GLY A 196 -5.67 17.28 -8.86
C GLY A 196 -6.85 17.90 -8.11
N ALA A 197 -7.44 18.97 -8.67
CA ALA A 197 -8.55 19.71 -8.03
C ALA A 197 -9.74 18.81 -7.66
N ASP A 198 -10.10 17.88 -8.54
CA ASP A 198 -11.21 16.93 -8.34
C ASP A 198 -10.75 15.55 -7.87
N GLN A 199 -9.53 15.46 -7.31
CA GLN A 199 -8.99 14.22 -6.76
C GLN A 199 -8.88 14.31 -5.25
N HIS A 200 -9.44 13.32 -4.57
CA HIS A 200 -9.48 13.25 -3.12
C HIS A 200 -8.83 11.97 -2.63
N LEU A 201 -8.13 12.05 -1.51
CA LEU A 201 -7.59 10.88 -0.81
C LEU A 201 -8.27 10.78 0.54
N MET A 202 -9.01 9.69 0.76
CA MET A 202 -9.86 9.54 1.93
C MET A 202 -9.58 8.23 2.67
N ALA A 203 -9.58 8.31 4.01
CA ALA A 203 -9.77 7.16 4.87
C ALA A 203 -11.26 6.80 4.93
N TRP A 204 -11.56 5.58 5.37
CA TRP A 204 -12.93 5.07 5.43
C TRP A 204 -13.91 6.00 6.16
N GLU A 205 -13.55 6.49 7.34
CA GLU A 205 -14.43 7.36 8.15
C GLU A 205 -14.77 8.67 7.41
N SER A 206 -13.76 9.39 6.92
CA SER A 206 -13.96 10.62 6.14
C SER A 206 -14.73 10.38 4.83
N PHE A 207 -14.56 9.21 4.20
CA PHE A 207 -15.35 8.82 3.04
C PHE A 207 -16.83 8.62 3.39
N THR A 208 -17.12 7.94 4.51
CA THR A 208 -18.51 7.77 4.95
C THR A 208 -19.17 9.11 5.27
N GLU A 209 -18.47 10.03 5.94
CA GLU A 209 -18.92 11.40 6.20
C GLU A 209 -19.20 12.17 4.90
N PHE A 210 -18.26 12.10 3.95
CA PHE A 210 -18.43 12.68 2.62
C PHE A 210 -19.70 12.15 1.95
N CYS A 211 -19.92 10.83 1.95
CA CYS A 211 -21.10 10.22 1.37
C CYS A 211 -22.39 10.63 2.10
N HIS A 212 -22.37 10.75 3.43
CA HIS A 212 -23.52 11.26 4.20
C HIS A 212 -23.90 12.69 3.81
N GLY A 213 -22.91 13.53 3.51
CA GLY A 213 -23.12 14.88 2.97
C GLY A 213 -23.70 14.92 1.55
N ARG A 214 -23.63 13.82 0.79
CA ARG A 214 -24.21 13.71 -0.55
C ARG A 214 -25.68 13.27 -0.52
N LYS A 215 -26.45 13.78 -1.47
CA LYS A 215 -27.87 13.44 -1.66
C LYS A 215 -28.03 12.45 -2.80
N ARG A 216 -28.71 11.33 -2.54
CA ARG A 216 -29.04 10.33 -3.57
C ARG A 216 -30.03 10.89 -4.60
N LEU A 217 -29.98 10.33 -5.81
CA LEU A 217 -31.01 10.56 -6.82
C LEU A 217 -32.30 9.81 -6.44
N SER A 218 -33.41 10.24 -7.04
CA SER A 218 -34.69 9.54 -6.97
C SER A 218 -35.11 9.17 -8.39
N LEU A 219 -35.55 7.94 -8.58
CA LEU A 219 -36.29 7.59 -9.79
C LEU A 219 -37.55 8.46 -9.79
N GLY A 220 -37.71 9.29 -10.82
CA GLY A 220 -38.94 10.04 -11.02
C GLY A 220 -40.12 9.08 -11.00
N LYS A 221 -41.20 9.45 -10.31
CA LYS A 221 -42.46 8.72 -10.40
C LYS A 221 -43.03 8.83 -11.79
#